data_AF-A0A2M7CIT2-F1
#
_entry.id   AF-A0A2M7CIT2-F1
#
_cell.length_a   1.000
_cell.length_b   1.000
_cell.length_c   1.000
_cell.angle_alpha   90.00
_cell.angle_beta   90.00
_cell.angle_gamma   90.00
#
_symmetry.space_group_name_H-M   'P 1'
#
loop_
_entity.id
_entity.type
_entity.pdbx_description
1 polymer ?
#
loop_
_entity_poly.entity_id
_entity_poly.type
_entity_poly.pdbx_seq_one_letter_code
_entity_poly.pdbx_strand_id
1 'polypeptide(L)'
;MKTKPYYKYSDFSLFHGNSLEILAEIPEDSVDMIFADPPYLLSNGGFTCHAGQMVSVNKGQWDVSNGLKKDFEFHLAWIEACKRVLKPGGTIWISGTYHSIYQCGFALQVAKFHILNDIAWLKPNASPNLSCRFFTASHETLVWARKDKKAKHIFNYDLMKNGTWPEDALKKPGLQMRSVWSIGTPKMIEKKFGKHPTQKPSDLLKRIVLASTKKGDVVLDPFTGSSTTGLSAYLYGRNFIGIDSEKQYLDLSIKRFEELDKNMKNKLLNVIPSYVSGWTDKYFHQSAFDIQLKSPNKNIVNFLSKFRPKNTITLYRGIHSFNDKNYTGVESWTYDKKIAERYAKSEKSGKIKEKRFFPSGILLDTTLLSDIEKKYLGYDYEIDDKEVLILKK
;
A
#
# COMPACT_ATOMS: atom_id res chain seq x y z
N MET A 1 -4.11 -15.81 15.34
CA MET A 1 -5.36 -16.27 14.69
C MET A 1 -5.30 -17.77 14.52
N LYS A 2 -6.38 -18.48 14.86
CA LYS A 2 -6.56 -19.92 14.65
C LYS A 2 -6.94 -20.22 13.20
N THR A 3 -7.78 -19.37 12.62
CA THR A 3 -8.16 -19.45 11.21
C THR A 3 -6.94 -19.17 10.32
N LYS A 4 -6.70 -20.07 9.37
CA LYS A 4 -5.65 -19.91 8.36
C LYS A 4 -6.12 -18.90 7.30
N PRO A 5 -5.24 -17.99 6.83
CA PRO A 5 -5.58 -17.11 5.72
C PRO A 5 -6.00 -17.91 4.49
N TYR A 6 -7.07 -17.49 3.83
CA TYR A 6 -7.48 -18.01 2.52
C TYR A 6 -6.43 -17.68 1.46
N TYR A 7 -5.81 -16.51 1.57
CA TYR A 7 -4.67 -16.09 0.79
C TYR A 7 -3.75 -15.22 1.65
N LYS A 8 -2.44 -15.39 1.51
CA LYS A 8 -1.45 -14.53 2.14
C LYS A 8 -0.24 -14.39 1.23
N TYR A 9 0.09 -13.15 0.90
CA TYR A 9 1.32 -12.80 0.20
C TYR A 9 1.83 -11.46 0.71
N SER A 10 3.07 -11.42 1.20
CA SER A 10 3.65 -10.24 1.83
C SER A 10 2.70 -9.68 2.92
N ASP A 11 2.46 -8.37 2.91
CA ASP A 11 1.58 -7.65 3.82
C ASP A 11 0.09 -7.67 3.40
N PHE A 12 -0.31 -8.56 2.49
CA PHE A 12 -1.69 -8.70 2.03
C PHE A 12 -2.27 -10.06 2.44
N SER A 13 -3.26 -10.04 3.34
CA SER A 13 -3.92 -11.25 3.84
C SER A 13 -5.43 -11.20 3.62
N LEU A 14 -6.01 -12.30 3.14
CA LEU A 14 -7.44 -12.50 2.96
C LEU A 14 -7.92 -13.67 3.81
N PHE A 15 -9.08 -13.52 4.44
CA PHE A 15 -9.74 -14.55 5.24
C PHE A 15 -11.12 -14.85 4.68
N HIS A 16 -11.43 -16.13 4.51
CA HIS A 16 -12.74 -16.61 4.09
C HIS A 16 -13.54 -17.02 5.32
N GLY A 17 -14.67 -16.36 5.56
CA GLY A 17 -15.54 -16.68 6.69
C GLY A 17 -16.45 -15.54 7.10
N ASN A 18 -17.22 -15.75 8.17
CA ASN A 18 -18.05 -14.72 8.77
C ASN A 18 -17.16 -13.63 9.41
N SER A 19 -17.49 -12.35 9.17
CA SER A 19 -16.67 -11.25 9.65
C SER A 19 -16.58 -11.19 11.18
N LEU A 20 -17.65 -11.50 11.92
CA LEU A 20 -17.63 -11.51 13.38
C LEU A 20 -16.74 -12.61 13.95
N GLU A 21 -16.76 -13.80 13.35
CA GLU A 21 -15.93 -14.93 13.78
C GLU A 21 -14.44 -14.62 13.58
N ILE A 22 -14.06 -14.11 12.41
CA ILE A 22 -12.68 -13.73 12.13
C ILE A 22 -12.24 -12.53 12.97
N LEU A 23 -13.10 -11.51 13.09
CA LEU A 23 -12.85 -10.34 13.94
C LEU A 23 -12.58 -10.77 15.38
N ALA A 24 -13.26 -11.79 15.92
CA ALA A 24 -13.05 -12.28 17.29
C ALA A 24 -11.64 -12.88 17.51
N GLU A 25 -10.97 -13.35 16.46
CA GLU A 25 -9.60 -13.89 16.53
C GLU A 25 -8.49 -12.84 16.37
N ILE A 26 -8.83 -11.66 15.85
CA ILE A 26 -7.86 -10.57 15.67
C ILE A 26 -7.50 -10.00 17.06
N PRO A 27 -6.22 -9.76 17.39
CA PRO A 27 -5.85 -9.17 18.67
C PRO A 27 -6.53 -7.80 18.88
N GLU A 28 -6.87 -7.48 20.12
CA GLU A 28 -7.31 -6.12 20.47
C GLU A 28 -6.23 -5.09 20.13
N ASP A 29 -6.65 -3.85 19.87
CA ASP A 29 -5.74 -2.72 19.62
C ASP A 29 -4.63 -3.01 18.58
N SER A 30 -4.95 -3.76 17.53
CA SER A 30 -3.97 -4.20 16.52
C SER A 30 -4.12 -3.54 15.15
N VAL A 31 -5.27 -2.90 14.89
CA VAL A 31 -5.60 -2.29 13.60
C VAL A 31 -5.58 -0.77 13.69
N ASP A 32 -4.99 -0.09 12.70
CA ASP A 32 -4.88 1.36 12.65
C ASP A 32 -6.10 2.02 12.01
N MET A 33 -6.62 1.39 10.94
CA MET A 33 -7.77 1.90 10.20
C MET A 33 -8.67 0.78 9.69
N ILE A 34 -9.98 0.99 9.79
CA ILE A 34 -10.99 0.11 9.20
C ILE A 34 -11.74 0.86 8.10
N PHE A 35 -11.90 0.23 6.94
CA PHE A 35 -12.91 0.63 5.97
C PHE A 35 -13.97 -0.47 5.91
N ALA A 36 -15.25 -0.09 6.01
CA ALA A 36 -16.37 -1.01 5.93
C ALA A 36 -17.37 -0.54 4.88
N ASP A 37 -17.65 -1.40 3.90
CA ASP A 37 -18.75 -1.26 2.94
C ASP A 37 -19.78 -2.38 3.22
N PRO A 38 -20.55 -2.28 4.32
CA PRO A 38 -21.45 -3.35 4.73
C PRO A 38 -22.59 -3.54 3.72
N PRO A 39 -23.32 -4.67 3.78
CA PRO A 39 -24.58 -4.83 3.06
C PRO A 39 -25.53 -3.64 3.26
N TYR A 40 -26.17 -3.19 2.18
CA TYR A 40 -27.11 -2.05 2.22
C TYR A 40 -28.56 -2.49 2.44
N LEU A 41 -28.81 -3.81 2.40
CA LEU A 41 -30.10 -4.45 2.64
C LEU A 41 -31.17 -4.04 1.61
N LEU A 42 -30.75 -3.85 0.34
CA LEU A 42 -31.54 -3.30 -0.75
C LEU A 42 -32.26 -4.35 -1.61
N SER A 43 -32.00 -5.63 -1.41
CA SER A 43 -32.58 -6.71 -2.21
C SER A 43 -34.04 -6.96 -1.82
N ASN A 44 -34.91 -6.06 -2.28
CA ASN A 44 -36.34 -6.01 -1.98
C ASN A 44 -37.25 -6.29 -3.20
N GLY A 45 -36.67 -6.75 -4.32
CA GLY A 45 -37.43 -7.01 -5.55
C GLY A 45 -37.65 -5.80 -6.46
N GLY A 46 -37.09 -4.62 -6.15
CA GLY A 46 -37.16 -3.43 -7.00
C GLY A 46 -36.23 -3.46 -8.24
N PHE A 47 -36.18 -2.33 -8.96
CA PHE A 47 -35.39 -2.16 -10.18
C PHE A 47 -34.49 -0.90 -10.15
N THR A 48 -33.39 -0.94 -10.90
CA THR A 48 -32.44 0.16 -11.11
C THR A 48 -32.04 0.26 -12.59
N CYS A 49 -31.25 1.27 -12.94
CA CYS A 49 -30.74 1.47 -14.30
C CYS A 49 -29.30 0.99 -14.41
N HIS A 50 -29.02 0.12 -15.38
CA HIS A 50 -27.66 -0.25 -15.76
C HIS A 50 -27.52 -0.19 -17.28
N ALA A 51 -26.56 0.61 -17.76
CA ALA A 51 -26.33 0.82 -19.19
C ALA A 51 -27.60 1.25 -19.96
N GLY A 52 -28.46 2.06 -19.34
CA GLY A 52 -29.72 2.52 -19.94
C GLY A 52 -30.87 1.52 -19.88
N GLN A 53 -30.66 0.33 -19.31
CA GLN A 53 -31.68 -0.71 -19.20
C GLN A 53 -32.14 -0.89 -17.75
N MET A 54 -33.39 -1.31 -17.59
CA MET A 54 -33.96 -1.68 -16.30
C MET A 54 -33.39 -3.04 -15.86
N VAL A 55 -32.78 -3.08 -14.67
CA VAL A 55 -32.21 -4.30 -14.08
C VAL A 55 -32.65 -4.43 -12.61
N SER A 56 -32.71 -5.64 -12.07
CA SER A 56 -33.08 -5.84 -10.66
C SER A 56 -32.08 -5.19 -9.69
N VAL A 57 -32.58 -4.67 -8.57
CA VAL A 57 -31.72 -4.18 -7.47
C VAL A 57 -31.10 -5.31 -6.64
N ASN A 58 -31.59 -6.55 -6.76
CA ASN A 58 -31.14 -7.67 -5.94
C ASN A 58 -29.64 -7.94 -6.15
N LYS A 59 -28.85 -7.76 -5.09
CA LYS A 59 -27.38 -7.91 -5.10
C LYS A 59 -26.90 -9.27 -4.58
N GLY A 60 -27.72 -9.91 -3.75
CA GLY A 60 -27.46 -11.23 -3.16
C GLY A 60 -28.35 -11.48 -1.93
N GLN A 61 -28.35 -12.71 -1.40
CA GLN A 61 -29.10 -13.03 -0.17
C GLN A 61 -28.57 -12.26 1.05
N TRP A 62 -27.26 -11.95 1.07
CA TRP A 62 -26.61 -11.12 2.09
C TRP A 62 -27.12 -9.67 2.14
N ASP A 63 -27.87 -9.23 1.13
CA ASP A 63 -28.38 -7.85 0.99
C ASP A 63 -29.92 -7.78 1.16
N VAL A 64 -30.54 -8.78 1.79
CA VAL A 64 -31.98 -8.78 2.11
C VAL A 64 -32.21 -8.31 3.55
N SER A 65 -33.07 -7.30 3.76
CA SER A 65 -33.45 -6.82 5.10
C SER A 65 -34.19 -7.89 5.90
N ASN A 66 -33.89 -7.98 7.20
CA ASN A 66 -34.60 -8.84 8.15
C ASN A 66 -35.52 -8.04 9.10
N GLY A 67 -35.77 -6.77 8.76
CA GLY A 67 -36.55 -5.81 9.54
C GLY A 67 -35.67 -4.87 10.38
N LEU A 68 -36.14 -3.63 10.53
CA LEU A 68 -35.39 -2.48 11.07
C LEU A 68 -34.56 -2.80 12.34
N LYS A 69 -35.16 -3.50 13.32
CA LYS A 69 -34.48 -3.83 14.57
C LYS A 69 -33.32 -4.82 14.36
N LYS A 70 -33.54 -5.87 13.57
CA LYS A 70 -32.52 -6.89 13.29
C LYS A 70 -31.39 -6.33 12.44
N ASP A 71 -31.72 -5.45 11.50
CA ASP A 71 -30.75 -4.75 10.66
C ASP A 71 -29.84 -3.85 11.52
N PHE A 72 -30.41 -3.13 12.48
CA PHE A 72 -29.65 -2.35 13.45
C PHE A 72 -28.77 -3.22 14.36
N GLU A 73 -29.31 -4.33 14.88
CA GLU A 73 -28.55 -5.29 15.70
C GLU A 73 -27.35 -5.87 14.94
N PHE A 74 -27.54 -6.19 13.65
CA PHE A 74 -26.47 -6.58 12.76
C PHE A 74 -25.40 -5.49 12.65
N HIS A 75 -25.80 -4.23 12.37
CA HIS A 75 -24.87 -3.12 12.27
C HIS A 75 -24.08 -2.88 13.56
N LEU A 76 -24.76 -2.93 14.72
CA LEU A 76 -24.14 -2.75 16.02
C LEU A 76 -23.09 -3.84 16.30
N ALA A 77 -23.42 -5.11 16.04
CA ALA A 77 -22.54 -6.24 16.37
C ALA A 77 -21.17 -6.14 15.68
N TRP A 78 -21.13 -5.88 14.37
CA TRP A 78 -19.84 -5.79 13.66
C TRP A 78 -19.10 -4.49 13.97
N ILE A 79 -19.81 -3.38 14.27
CA ILE A 79 -19.20 -2.13 14.69
C ILE A 79 -18.50 -2.29 16.05
N GLU A 80 -19.12 -2.99 17.00
CA GLU A 80 -18.52 -3.30 18.30
C GLU A 80 -17.31 -4.23 18.18
N ALA A 81 -17.40 -5.25 17.33
CA ALA A 81 -16.27 -6.13 17.02
C ALA A 81 -15.10 -5.34 16.39
N CYS A 82 -15.39 -4.42 15.46
CA CYS A 82 -14.42 -3.50 14.87
C CYS A 82 -13.79 -2.56 15.91
N LYS A 83 -14.60 -2.06 16.86
CA LYS A 83 -14.10 -1.20 17.94
C LYS A 83 -13.05 -1.90 18.80
N ARG A 84 -13.24 -3.19 19.10
CA ARG A 84 -12.29 -3.99 19.89
C ARG A 84 -10.92 -4.07 19.23
N VAL A 85 -10.86 -4.31 17.92
CA VAL A 85 -9.60 -4.53 17.20
C VAL A 85 -8.87 -3.25 16.80
N LEU A 86 -9.59 -2.12 16.67
CA LEU A 86 -8.98 -0.81 16.42
C LEU A 86 -8.10 -0.39 17.59
N LYS A 87 -6.91 0.16 17.32
CA LYS A 87 -6.09 0.87 18.31
C LYS A 87 -6.84 2.06 18.92
N PRO A 88 -6.44 2.56 20.12
CA PRO A 88 -7.09 3.72 20.75
C PRO A 88 -7.19 4.95 19.84
N GLY A 89 -6.13 5.24 19.07
CA GLY A 89 -6.08 6.32 18.06
C GLY A 89 -6.60 5.93 16.67
N GLY A 90 -7.06 4.69 16.49
CA GLY A 90 -7.52 4.17 15.21
C GLY A 90 -8.86 4.76 14.77
N THR A 91 -9.10 4.69 13.46
CA THR A 91 -10.34 5.24 12.87
C THR A 91 -11.07 4.22 11.99
N ILE A 92 -12.38 4.40 11.91
CA ILE A 92 -13.27 3.64 11.04
C ILE A 92 -13.93 4.55 10.02
N TRP A 93 -14.02 4.07 8.79
CA TRP A 93 -14.79 4.63 7.69
C TRP A 93 -15.91 3.67 7.33
N ILE A 94 -17.16 4.13 7.31
CA ILE A 94 -18.31 3.33 6.88
C ILE A 94 -18.92 3.98 5.65
N SER A 95 -19.05 3.23 4.55
CA SER A 95 -19.78 3.65 3.36
C SER A 95 -21.24 3.20 3.43
N GLY A 96 -22.15 4.03 2.91
CA GLY A 96 -23.56 3.67 2.83
C GLY A 96 -24.37 4.60 1.94
N THR A 97 -25.56 4.14 1.60
CA THR A 97 -26.63 5.02 1.08
C THR A 97 -27.58 5.38 2.22
N TYR A 98 -28.55 6.25 1.96
CA TYR A 98 -29.59 6.63 2.92
C TYR A 98 -30.38 5.43 3.50
N HIS A 99 -30.33 4.25 2.87
CA HIS A 99 -31.00 3.04 3.34
C HIS A 99 -30.34 2.42 4.59
N SER A 100 -29.01 2.53 4.71
CA SER A 100 -28.23 1.88 5.79
C SER A 100 -27.41 2.86 6.63
N ILE A 101 -26.99 3.99 6.06
CA ILE A 101 -25.99 4.85 6.71
C ILE A 101 -26.49 5.51 8.00
N TYR A 102 -27.78 5.79 8.11
CA TYR A 102 -28.36 6.34 9.35
C TYR A 102 -28.31 5.34 10.50
N GLN A 103 -28.59 4.06 10.22
CA GLN A 103 -28.47 2.99 11.22
C GLN A 103 -27.00 2.79 11.63
N CYS A 104 -26.08 2.78 10.66
CA CYS A 104 -24.65 2.70 10.92
C CYS A 104 -24.14 3.88 11.77
N GLY A 105 -24.56 5.10 11.44
CA GLY A 105 -24.22 6.31 12.19
C GLY A 105 -24.73 6.25 13.63
N PHE A 106 -25.96 5.79 13.84
CA PHE A 106 -26.52 5.59 15.18
C PHE A 106 -25.78 4.48 15.95
N ALA A 107 -25.48 3.35 15.30
CA ALA A 107 -24.71 2.26 15.89
C ALA A 107 -23.31 2.69 16.32
N LEU A 108 -22.61 3.52 15.52
CA LEU A 108 -21.34 4.13 15.92
C LEU A 108 -21.47 4.94 17.23
N GLN A 109 -22.52 5.73 17.37
CA GLN A 109 -22.76 6.53 18.59
C GLN A 109 -23.09 5.65 19.79
N VAL A 110 -23.90 4.60 19.61
CA VAL A 110 -24.20 3.60 20.66
C VAL A 110 -22.93 2.93 21.13
N ALA A 111 -22.10 2.46 20.19
CA ALA A 111 -20.77 1.88 20.44
C ALA A 111 -19.73 2.91 20.94
N LYS A 112 -20.12 4.16 21.20
CA LYS A 112 -19.29 5.24 21.74
C LYS A 112 -18.10 5.64 20.87
N PHE A 113 -18.21 5.50 19.55
CA PHE A 113 -17.29 6.18 18.63
C PHE A 113 -17.54 7.69 18.66
N HIS A 114 -16.52 8.46 18.29
CA HIS A 114 -16.67 9.89 18.02
C HIS A 114 -16.60 10.13 16.52
N ILE A 115 -17.74 10.49 15.92
CA ILE A 115 -17.84 10.87 14.51
C ILE A 115 -17.05 12.18 14.29
N LEU A 116 -16.15 12.15 13.31
CA LEU A 116 -15.30 13.28 12.92
C LEU A 116 -15.94 14.07 11.78
N ASN A 117 -16.36 13.36 10.73
CA ASN A 117 -17.04 13.94 9.57
C ASN A 117 -17.98 12.91 8.93
N ASP A 118 -19.08 13.39 8.38
CA ASP A 118 -19.73 12.78 7.24
C ASP A 118 -19.18 13.38 5.94
N ILE A 119 -19.00 12.54 4.94
CA ILE A 119 -18.49 12.92 3.63
C ILE A 119 -19.50 12.51 2.57
N ALA A 120 -19.89 13.44 1.71
CA ALA A 120 -20.70 13.15 0.53
C ALA A 120 -19.78 12.76 -0.63
N TRP A 121 -19.80 11.48 -1.01
CA TRP A 121 -19.19 11.02 -2.25
C TRP A 121 -20.16 11.27 -3.41
N LEU A 122 -19.97 12.40 -4.10
CA LEU A 122 -20.69 12.75 -5.31
C LEU A 122 -20.16 11.94 -6.50
N LYS A 123 -21.07 11.31 -7.23
CA LYS A 123 -20.81 10.53 -8.44
C LYS A 123 -21.20 11.37 -9.67
N PRO A 124 -20.25 12.06 -10.32
CA PRO A 124 -20.56 12.90 -11.48
C PRO A 124 -21.15 12.11 -12.67
N ASN A 125 -20.93 10.79 -12.69
CA ASN A 125 -21.42 9.85 -13.69
C ASN A 125 -22.47 8.88 -13.13
N ALA A 126 -23.29 9.33 -12.17
CA ALA A 126 -24.38 8.53 -11.60
C ALA A 126 -25.39 8.08 -12.67
N SER A 127 -25.93 6.87 -12.52
CA SER A 127 -26.98 6.36 -13.39
C SER A 127 -28.28 7.16 -13.19
N PRO A 128 -29.02 7.47 -14.27
CA PRO A 128 -30.25 8.25 -14.18
C PRO A 128 -31.36 7.49 -13.44
N ASN A 129 -32.26 8.24 -12.81
CA ASN A 129 -33.47 7.70 -12.22
C ASN A 129 -34.54 7.46 -13.31
N LEU A 130 -34.88 6.19 -13.58
CA LEU A 130 -35.87 5.82 -14.60
C LEU A 130 -37.33 5.98 -14.12
N SER A 131 -37.57 6.05 -12.81
CA SER A 131 -38.94 6.17 -12.29
C SER A 131 -39.50 7.59 -12.44
N CYS A 132 -38.62 8.60 -12.51
CA CYS A 132 -38.97 10.03 -12.53
C CYS A 132 -39.84 10.50 -11.35
N ARG A 133 -39.92 9.72 -10.26
CA ARG A 133 -40.75 10.04 -9.08
C ARG A 133 -39.99 10.77 -7.96
N PHE A 134 -38.66 10.76 -8.02
CA PHE A 134 -37.77 11.32 -7.01
C PHE A 134 -36.39 11.61 -7.62
N PHE A 135 -35.54 12.32 -6.87
CA PHE A 135 -34.21 12.71 -7.31
C PHE A 135 -33.32 11.50 -7.67
N THR A 136 -32.36 11.72 -8.57
CA THR A 136 -31.34 10.73 -8.90
C THR A 136 -30.42 10.48 -7.70
N ALA A 137 -30.22 9.21 -7.36
CA ALA A 137 -29.25 8.80 -6.35
C ALA A 137 -27.82 9.02 -6.86
N SER A 138 -27.34 10.27 -6.74
CA SER A 138 -26.06 10.73 -7.28
C SER A 138 -24.92 10.76 -6.28
N HIS A 139 -25.15 10.36 -5.02
CA HIS A 139 -24.10 10.30 -4.01
C HIS A 139 -24.29 9.12 -3.06
N GLU A 140 -23.20 8.79 -2.37
CA GLU A 140 -23.19 7.96 -1.15
C GLU A 140 -22.59 8.77 0.00
N THR A 141 -22.85 8.34 1.23
CA THR A 141 -22.32 8.97 2.45
C THR A 141 -21.24 8.07 3.03
N LEU A 142 -20.12 8.68 3.42
CA LEU A 142 -19.05 8.03 4.18
C LEU A 142 -19.03 8.65 5.57
N VAL A 143 -19.12 7.84 6.62
CA VAL A 143 -18.98 8.31 8.00
C VAL A 143 -17.58 7.95 8.48
N TRP A 144 -16.82 8.97 8.89
CA TRP A 144 -15.50 8.80 9.50
C TRP A 144 -15.59 9.02 11.01
N ALA A 145 -15.12 8.06 11.79
CA ALA A 145 -15.15 8.13 13.25
C ALA A 145 -13.86 7.58 13.88
N ARG A 146 -13.49 8.11 15.04
CA ARG A 146 -12.38 7.58 15.86
C ARG A 146 -12.91 6.71 17.00
N LYS A 147 -12.13 5.69 17.39
CA LYS A 147 -12.45 4.76 18.49
C LYS A 147 -12.73 5.49 19.80
N ASP A 148 -11.76 6.29 20.26
CA ASP A 148 -11.82 6.98 21.54
C ASP A 148 -11.90 8.50 21.39
N LYS A 149 -12.84 9.13 22.12
CA LYS A 149 -13.09 10.57 22.06
C LYS A 149 -11.87 11.44 22.42
N LYS A 150 -10.95 10.95 23.25
CA LYS A 150 -9.77 11.71 23.70
C LYS A 150 -8.48 11.33 22.97
N ALA A 151 -8.47 10.21 22.24
CA ALA A 151 -7.28 9.78 21.51
C ALA A 151 -7.01 10.66 20.29
N LYS A 152 -5.73 10.84 19.98
CA LYS A 152 -5.27 11.49 18.75
C LYS A 152 -5.35 10.47 17.62
N HIS A 153 -6.09 10.81 16.58
CA HIS A 153 -6.15 10.02 15.35
C HIS A 153 -5.19 10.59 14.30
N ILE A 154 -4.90 9.79 13.28
CA ILE A 154 -4.12 10.24 12.12
C ILE A 154 -5.04 10.99 11.17
N PHE A 155 -4.65 12.21 10.82
CA PHE A 155 -5.17 12.94 9.68
C PHE A 155 -4.02 13.62 8.95
N ASN A 156 -3.69 13.17 7.75
CA ASN A 156 -2.61 13.71 6.93
C ASN A 156 -3.06 15.01 6.25
N TYR A 157 -3.34 16.03 7.06
CA TYR A 157 -3.90 17.31 6.62
C TYR A 157 -3.09 17.96 5.50
N ASP A 158 -1.76 18.01 5.61
CA ASP A 158 -0.90 18.61 4.59
C ASP A 158 -1.01 17.89 3.24
N LEU A 159 -1.12 16.56 3.24
CA LEU A 159 -1.35 15.77 2.02
C LEU A 159 -2.75 16.03 1.45
N MET A 160 -3.77 16.14 2.31
CA MET A 160 -5.14 16.42 1.87
C MET A 160 -5.26 17.84 1.29
N LYS A 161 -4.53 18.82 1.83
CA LYS A 161 -4.51 20.21 1.36
C LYS A 161 -3.68 20.37 0.09
N ASN A 162 -2.44 19.88 0.09
CA ASN A 162 -1.43 20.19 -0.91
C ASN A 162 -1.21 19.07 -1.95
N GLY A 163 -1.75 17.87 -1.73
CA GLY A 163 -1.66 16.76 -2.67
C GLY A 163 -2.43 16.99 -3.97
N THR A 164 -2.05 16.22 -4.99
CA THR A 164 -2.67 16.25 -6.32
C THR A 164 -3.80 15.22 -6.43
N TRP A 165 -5.02 15.70 -6.65
CA TRP A 165 -6.26 14.91 -6.69
C TRP A 165 -7.02 15.14 -8.00
N PRO A 166 -6.43 14.84 -9.17
CA PRO A 166 -7.01 15.14 -10.49
C PRO A 166 -8.34 14.42 -10.74
N GLU A 167 -8.59 13.33 -10.01
CA GLU A 167 -9.86 12.60 -10.04
C GLU A 167 -11.06 13.41 -9.51
N ASP A 168 -10.83 14.51 -8.78
CA ASP A 168 -11.88 15.27 -8.10
C ASP A 168 -11.96 16.71 -8.56
N ALA A 169 -12.98 16.96 -9.38
CA ALA A 169 -13.26 18.26 -9.98
C ALA A 169 -13.55 19.37 -8.94
N LEU A 170 -13.92 19.03 -7.70
CA LEU A 170 -14.17 20.00 -6.64
C LEU A 170 -12.91 20.37 -5.85
N LYS A 171 -11.84 19.55 -5.91
CA LYS A 171 -10.60 19.80 -5.17
C LYS A 171 -9.75 20.86 -5.88
N LYS A 172 -9.62 22.04 -5.25
CA LYS A 172 -8.73 23.12 -5.72
C LYS A 172 -7.32 23.02 -5.11
N PRO A 173 -6.24 23.26 -5.89
CA PRO A 173 -4.87 23.29 -5.37
C PRO A 173 -4.68 24.27 -4.21
N GLY A 174 -3.86 23.91 -3.21
CA GLY A 174 -3.55 24.76 -2.05
C GLY A 174 -4.67 24.98 -1.03
N LEU A 175 -5.90 24.56 -1.34
CA LEU A 175 -7.05 24.66 -0.43
C LEU A 175 -7.30 23.36 0.33
N GLN A 176 -7.91 23.49 1.52
CA GLN A 176 -8.27 22.36 2.37
C GLN A 176 -9.21 21.39 1.65
N MET A 177 -9.05 20.09 1.91
CA MET A 177 -9.99 19.07 1.45
C MET A 177 -11.33 19.28 2.15
N ARG A 178 -12.42 19.36 1.37
CA ARG A 178 -13.78 19.54 1.89
C ARG A 178 -14.47 18.19 2.09
N SER A 179 -15.65 18.21 2.71
CA SER A 179 -16.48 17.02 2.96
C SER A 179 -17.34 16.58 1.76
N VAL A 180 -17.18 17.20 0.59
CA VAL A 180 -17.85 16.76 -0.64
C VAL A 180 -16.78 16.38 -1.65
N TRP A 181 -16.78 15.12 -2.07
CA TRP A 181 -15.78 14.54 -2.97
C TRP A 181 -16.45 14.15 -4.27
N SER A 182 -16.06 14.77 -5.39
CA SER A 182 -16.58 14.41 -6.71
C SER A 182 -15.69 13.35 -7.35
N ILE A 183 -16.03 12.08 -7.21
CA ILE A 183 -15.21 10.97 -7.71
C ILE A 183 -16.10 10.05 -8.54
N GLY A 184 -15.64 9.68 -9.73
CA GLY A 184 -16.39 8.78 -10.61
C GLY A 184 -16.56 7.37 -10.05
N THR A 185 -17.53 6.62 -10.58
CA THR A 185 -17.69 5.17 -10.31
C THR A 185 -16.50 4.35 -10.84
N PRO A 186 -16.32 3.07 -10.44
CA PRO A 186 -15.19 2.26 -10.90
C PRO A 186 -15.04 2.23 -12.42
N LYS A 187 -13.81 2.47 -12.87
CA LYS A 187 -13.41 2.51 -14.28
C LYS A 187 -13.43 1.10 -14.88
N MET A 188 -13.50 1.01 -16.20
CA MET A 188 -13.53 -0.28 -16.91
C MET A 188 -12.28 -1.12 -16.63
N ILE A 189 -11.11 -0.49 -16.54
CA ILE A 189 -9.84 -1.16 -16.20
C ILE A 189 -9.88 -1.86 -14.83
N GLU A 190 -10.64 -1.33 -13.87
CA GLU A 190 -10.79 -1.92 -12.53
C GLU A 190 -11.64 -3.20 -12.52
N LYS A 191 -12.28 -3.53 -13.65
CA LYS A 191 -13.18 -4.68 -13.83
C LYS A 191 -12.59 -5.76 -14.75
N LYS A 192 -11.29 -5.67 -15.08
CA LYS A 192 -10.60 -6.56 -16.01
C LYS A 192 -10.80 -8.05 -15.72
N PHE A 193 -10.80 -8.45 -14.45
CA PHE A 193 -10.91 -9.85 -14.02
C PHE A 193 -12.33 -10.28 -13.61
N GLY A 194 -13.31 -9.41 -13.79
CA GLY A 194 -14.68 -9.57 -13.28
C GLY A 194 -15.14 -8.34 -12.50
N LYS A 195 -16.42 -8.32 -12.13
CA LYS A 195 -17.04 -7.22 -11.38
C LYS A 195 -17.66 -7.71 -10.07
N HIS A 196 -17.42 -7.00 -8.98
CA HIS A 196 -18.31 -7.04 -7.82
C HIS A 196 -19.50 -6.08 -8.07
N PRO A 197 -20.76 -6.44 -7.74
CA PRO A 197 -21.93 -5.61 -7.99
C PRO A 197 -21.83 -4.18 -7.41
N THR A 198 -21.13 -4.04 -6.28
CA THR A 198 -20.98 -2.79 -5.52
C THR A 198 -19.51 -2.37 -5.36
N GLN A 199 -18.62 -2.78 -6.27
CA GLN A 199 -17.19 -2.40 -6.20
C GLN A 199 -17.03 -0.88 -6.02
N LYS A 200 -16.25 -0.47 -5.01
CA LYS A 200 -15.87 0.94 -4.81
C LYS A 200 -14.68 1.32 -5.70
N PRO A 201 -14.58 2.58 -6.17
CA PRO A 201 -13.51 3.01 -7.08
C PRO A 201 -12.17 3.18 -6.37
N SER A 202 -11.07 2.81 -7.02
CA SER A 202 -9.71 2.91 -6.47
C SER A 202 -9.35 4.32 -5.99
N ASP A 203 -9.84 5.35 -6.69
CA ASP A 203 -9.56 6.76 -6.40
C ASP A 203 -10.16 7.19 -5.04
N LEU A 204 -11.32 6.64 -4.67
CA LEU A 204 -11.94 6.90 -3.38
C LEU A 204 -11.14 6.26 -2.23
N LEU A 205 -10.80 4.97 -2.37
CA LEU A 205 -10.08 4.23 -1.33
C LEU A 205 -8.65 4.74 -1.15
N LYS A 206 -7.99 5.13 -2.25
CA LYS A 206 -6.71 5.85 -2.21
C LYS A 206 -6.80 7.05 -1.27
N ARG A 207 -7.81 7.91 -1.42
CA ARG A 207 -7.95 9.11 -0.59
C ARG A 207 -8.20 8.76 0.87
N ILE A 208 -9.10 7.82 1.14
CA ILE A 208 -9.43 7.37 2.50
C ILE A 208 -8.20 6.82 3.23
N VAL A 209 -7.48 5.89 2.60
CA VAL A 209 -6.26 5.29 3.15
C VAL A 209 -5.20 6.37 3.40
N LEU A 210 -4.92 7.21 2.40
CA LEU A 210 -3.91 8.26 2.52
C LEU A 210 -4.29 9.37 3.50
N ALA A 211 -5.57 9.63 3.75
CA ALA A 211 -6.02 10.63 4.72
C ALA A 211 -5.76 10.20 6.16
N SER A 212 -5.92 8.90 6.45
CA SER A 212 -6.09 8.41 7.83
C SER A 212 -5.06 7.37 8.29
N THR A 213 -3.99 7.14 7.52
CA THR A 213 -2.93 6.16 7.85
C THR A 213 -1.53 6.65 7.49
N LYS A 214 -0.50 6.03 8.07
CA LYS A 214 0.92 6.13 7.70
C LYS A 214 1.38 4.85 6.99
N LYS A 215 2.59 4.88 6.40
CA LYS A 215 3.22 3.65 5.87
C LYS A 215 3.46 2.66 7.01
N GLY A 216 3.23 1.37 6.75
CA GLY A 216 3.34 0.29 7.73
C GLY A 216 2.10 0.09 8.61
N ASP A 217 1.14 1.02 8.60
CA ASP A 217 -0.13 0.86 9.33
C ASP A 217 -0.94 -0.34 8.80
N VAL A 218 -1.75 -0.94 9.67
CA VAL A 218 -2.64 -2.05 9.34
C VAL A 218 -4.03 -1.53 9.00
N VAL A 219 -4.47 -1.81 7.77
CA VAL A 219 -5.81 -1.53 7.26
C VAL A 219 -6.63 -2.82 7.24
N LEU A 220 -7.83 -2.78 7.83
CA LEU A 220 -8.77 -3.90 7.85
C LEU A 220 -10.04 -3.55 7.06
N ASP A 221 -10.54 -4.51 6.30
CA ASP A 221 -11.85 -4.46 5.65
C ASP A 221 -12.67 -5.72 6.01
N PRO A 222 -13.70 -5.61 6.87
CA PRO A 222 -14.52 -6.75 7.27
C PRO A 222 -15.53 -7.18 6.19
N PHE A 223 -15.64 -6.44 5.09
CA PHE A 223 -16.53 -6.71 3.96
C PHE A 223 -15.78 -6.49 2.64
N THR A 224 -14.62 -7.15 2.50
CA THR A 224 -13.59 -6.75 1.52
C THR A 224 -14.05 -6.86 0.07
N GLY A 225 -14.99 -7.75 -0.26
CA GLY A 225 -15.48 -7.97 -1.61
C GLY A 225 -14.33 -8.24 -2.57
N SER A 226 -14.19 -7.39 -3.60
CA SER A 226 -13.07 -7.46 -4.56
C SER A 226 -11.78 -6.76 -4.09
N SER A 227 -11.69 -6.40 -2.81
CA SER A 227 -10.53 -5.85 -2.10
C SER A 227 -9.97 -4.53 -2.64
N THR A 228 -10.82 -3.61 -3.12
CA THR A 228 -10.32 -2.29 -3.54
C THR A 228 -9.59 -1.57 -2.40
N THR A 229 -10.06 -1.69 -1.16
CA THR A 229 -9.38 -1.18 0.05
C THR A 229 -7.96 -1.73 0.17
N GLY A 230 -7.81 -3.05 0.03
CA GLY A 230 -6.52 -3.72 0.13
C GLY A 230 -5.54 -3.38 -0.99
N LEU A 231 -6.03 -3.23 -2.22
CA LEU A 231 -5.19 -2.81 -3.34
C LEU A 231 -4.65 -1.39 -3.11
N SER A 232 -5.48 -0.47 -2.60
CA SER A 232 -5.05 0.87 -2.22
C SER A 232 -4.07 0.83 -1.04
N ALA A 233 -4.33 0.04 0.01
CA ALA A 233 -3.43 -0.12 1.14
C ALA A 233 -2.04 -0.61 0.69
N TYR A 234 -2.00 -1.70 -0.07
CA TYR A 234 -0.75 -2.30 -0.57
C TYR A 234 0.03 -1.33 -1.47
N LEU A 235 -0.64 -0.69 -2.44
CA LEU A 235 0.00 0.25 -3.36
C LEU A 235 0.72 1.40 -2.63
N TYR A 236 0.20 1.81 -1.47
CA TYR A 236 0.77 2.89 -0.67
C TYR A 236 1.58 2.38 0.54
N GLY A 237 1.93 1.09 0.60
CA GLY A 237 2.80 0.52 1.62
C GLY A 237 2.15 0.43 3.00
N ARG A 238 0.89 0.03 3.06
CA ARG A 238 0.18 -0.37 4.28
C ARG A 238 -0.05 -1.88 4.26
N ASN A 239 -0.18 -2.45 5.45
CA ASN A 239 -0.56 -3.84 5.61
C ASN A 239 -2.08 -3.97 5.49
N PHE A 240 -2.56 -5.09 4.97
CA PHE A 240 -3.98 -5.29 4.70
C PHE A 240 -4.50 -6.63 5.21
N ILE A 241 -5.67 -6.57 5.85
CA ILE A 241 -6.48 -7.71 6.25
C ILE A 241 -7.86 -7.55 5.63
N GLY A 242 -8.26 -8.44 4.73
CA GLY A 242 -9.59 -8.46 4.13
C GLY A 242 -10.38 -9.70 4.58
N ILE A 243 -11.66 -9.54 4.90
CA ILE A 243 -12.56 -10.63 5.28
C ILE A 243 -13.76 -10.63 4.33
N ASP A 244 -14.10 -11.80 3.78
CA ASP A 244 -15.33 -11.98 3.01
C ASP A 244 -15.90 -13.39 3.20
N SER A 245 -17.23 -13.52 3.15
CA SER A 245 -17.91 -14.82 3.20
C SER A 245 -18.03 -15.49 1.84
N GLU A 246 -17.84 -14.75 0.74
CA GLU A 246 -18.03 -15.23 -0.63
C GLU A 246 -16.68 -15.52 -1.28
N LYS A 247 -16.32 -16.80 -1.36
CA LYS A 247 -15.08 -17.29 -1.98
C LYS A 247 -14.81 -16.68 -3.38
N GLN A 248 -15.84 -16.52 -4.20
CA GLN A 248 -15.72 -15.95 -5.56
C GLN A 248 -15.13 -14.53 -5.57
N TYR A 249 -15.42 -13.72 -4.55
CA TYR A 249 -14.92 -12.35 -4.45
C TYR A 249 -13.49 -12.32 -3.91
N LEU A 250 -13.13 -13.27 -3.05
CA LEU A 250 -11.74 -13.49 -2.66
C LEU A 250 -10.89 -13.94 -3.84
N ASP A 251 -11.39 -14.85 -4.67
CA ASP A 251 -10.70 -15.29 -5.90
C ASP A 251 -10.48 -14.12 -6.89
N LEU A 252 -11.48 -13.23 -7.02
CA LEU A 252 -11.36 -11.99 -7.80
C LEU A 252 -10.31 -11.05 -7.18
N SER A 253 -10.30 -10.90 -5.86
CA SER A 253 -9.33 -10.09 -5.11
C SER A 253 -7.89 -10.53 -5.36
N ILE A 254 -7.64 -11.84 -5.33
CA ILE A 254 -6.32 -12.43 -5.58
C ILE A 254 -5.83 -12.04 -6.98
N LYS A 255 -6.65 -12.23 -8.02
CA LYS A 255 -6.27 -11.88 -9.41
C LYS A 255 -5.92 -10.39 -9.57
N ARG A 256 -6.71 -9.50 -8.96
CA ARG A 256 -6.45 -8.05 -8.97
C ARG A 256 -5.15 -7.71 -8.24
N PHE A 257 -4.91 -8.36 -7.11
CA PHE A 257 -3.70 -8.16 -6.30
C PHE A 257 -2.45 -8.63 -7.04
N GLU A 258 -2.46 -9.82 -7.61
CA GLU A 258 -1.32 -10.38 -8.34
C GLU A 258 -0.96 -9.56 -9.57
N GLU A 259 -1.94 -9.01 -10.28
CA GLU A 259 -1.67 -8.05 -11.36
C GLU A 259 -1.02 -6.77 -10.85
N LEU A 260 -1.54 -6.20 -9.76
CA LEU A 260 -0.97 -5.00 -9.15
C LEU A 260 0.48 -5.24 -8.71
N ASP A 261 0.74 -6.32 -7.98
CA ASP A 261 2.07 -6.70 -7.50
C ASP A 261 3.03 -6.93 -8.67
N LYS A 262 2.60 -7.68 -9.69
CA LYS A 262 3.39 -7.88 -10.92
C LYS A 262 3.70 -6.56 -11.62
N ASN A 263 2.73 -5.66 -11.74
CA ASN A 263 2.93 -4.36 -12.37
C ASN A 263 3.87 -3.45 -11.57
N MET A 264 3.79 -3.48 -10.23
CA MET A 264 4.72 -2.77 -9.36
C MET A 264 6.14 -3.31 -9.51
N LYS A 265 6.31 -4.63 -9.47
CA LYS A 265 7.60 -5.30 -9.72
C LYS A 265 8.13 -4.99 -11.11
N ASN A 266 7.30 -5.03 -12.15
CA ASN A 266 7.71 -4.70 -13.52
C ASN A 266 8.10 -3.24 -13.67
N LYS A 267 7.39 -2.32 -13.00
CA LYS A 267 7.77 -0.90 -13.00
C LYS A 267 9.11 -0.69 -12.31
N LEU A 268 9.38 -1.42 -11.24
CA LEU A 268 10.69 -1.44 -10.56
C LEU A 268 11.79 -2.05 -11.45
N LEU A 269 11.50 -3.16 -12.14
CA LEU A 269 12.40 -3.79 -13.13
C LEU A 269 12.65 -2.92 -14.36
N ASN A 270 11.69 -2.06 -14.74
CA ASN A 270 11.86 -1.08 -15.81
C ASN A 270 12.67 0.15 -15.36
N VAL A 271 12.89 0.33 -14.04
CA VAL A 271 13.77 1.38 -13.50
C VAL A 271 15.22 0.90 -13.44
N ILE A 272 15.48 -0.37 -13.07
CA ILE A 272 16.81 -0.99 -13.11
C ILE A 272 16.84 -2.08 -14.19
N PRO A 273 17.47 -1.83 -15.35
CA PRO A 273 17.52 -2.82 -16.42
C PRO A 273 18.12 -4.16 -15.97
N SER A 274 17.57 -5.27 -16.45
CA SER A 274 18.00 -6.63 -16.05
C SER A 274 19.48 -6.92 -16.28
N TYR A 275 20.11 -6.28 -17.27
CA TYR A 275 21.55 -6.39 -17.51
C TYR A 275 22.40 -5.68 -16.45
N VAL A 276 21.84 -4.69 -15.75
CA VAL A 276 22.48 -4.00 -14.62
C VAL A 276 22.38 -4.87 -13.39
N SER A 277 21.15 -5.27 -13.01
CA SER A 277 20.95 -6.10 -11.81
C SER A 277 21.66 -7.44 -11.93
N GLY A 278 21.61 -8.10 -13.09
CA GLY A 278 22.35 -9.35 -13.32
C GLY A 278 23.88 -9.22 -13.28
N TRP A 279 24.43 -8.01 -13.43
CA TRP A 279 25.86 -7.76 -13.24
C TRP A 279 26.19 -7.41 -11.79
N THR A 280 25.40 -6.54 -11.14
CA THR A 280 25.64 -6.14 -9.75
C THR A 280 25.39 -7.29 -8.78
N ASP A 281 24.38 -8.12 -9.02
CA ASP A 281 24.09 -9.32 -8.23
C ASP A 281 25.30 -10.29 -8.23
N LYS A 282 25.87 -10.53 -9.41
CA LYS A 282 27.13 -11.29 -9.52
C LYS A 282 28.28 -10.59 -8.82
N TYR A 283 28.38 -9.27 -8.92
CA TYR A 283 29.43 -8.53 -8.24
C TYR A 283 29.36 -8.73 -6.72
N PHE A 284 28.21 -8.45 -6.10
CA PHE A 284 28.05 -8.53 -4.64
C PHE A 284 28.08 -9.96 -4.09
N HIS A 285 27.61 -10.96 -4.87
CA HIS A 285 27.68 -12.36 -4.43
C HIS A 285 29.01 -13.05 -4.73
N GLN A 286 29.72 -12.69 -5.82
CA GLN A 286 30.99 -13.35 -6.19
C GLN A 286 32.23 -12.63 -5.65
N SER A 287 32.14 -11.34 -5.31
CA SER A 287 33.22 -10.62 -4.59
C SER A 287 33.51 -11.24 -3.22
N ALA A 288 32.51 -11.83 -2.57
CA ALA A 288 32.66 -12.60 -1.33
C ALA A 288 33.55 -13.86 -1.47
N PHE A 289 33.82 -14.31 -2.70
CA PHE A 289 34.60 -15.52 -3.00
C PHE A 289 35.91 -15.25 -3.77
N ASP A 290 36.38 -14.00 -3.84
CA ASP A 290 37.62 -13.59 -4.53
C ASP A 290 37.72 -14.04 -6.02
N ILE A 291 36.57 -14.17 -6.70
CA ILE A 291 36.51 -14.57 -8.11
C ILE A 291 36.78 -13.37 -9.03
N GLN A 292 37.59 -13.55 -10.09
CA GLN A 292 37.85 -12.51 -11.08
C GLN A 292 36.58 -12.14 -11.85
N LEU A 293 36.01 -10.97 -11.54
CA LEU A 293 34.81 -10.44 -12.18
C LEU A 293 35.12 -9.73 -13.50
N LYS A 294 34.20 -9.84 -14.47
CA LYS A 294 34.26 -9.04 -15.70
C LYS A 294 33.95 -7.58 -15.40
N SER A 295 34.79 -6.66 -15.87
CA SER A 295 34.54 -5.22 -15.81
C SER A 295 33.16 -4.86 -16.38
N PRO A 296 32.46 -3.87 -15.79
CA PRO A 296 31.14 -3.46 -16.27
C PRO A 296 31.26 -2.84 -17.67
N ASN A 297 30.31 -3.16 -18.55
CA ASN A 297 30.23 -2.51 -19.86
C ASN A 297 29.75 -1.05 -19.74
N LYS A 298 29.87 -0.29 -20.83
CA LYS A 298 29.50 1.14 -20.86
C LYS A 298 28.06 1.42 -20.45
N ASN A 299 27.11 0.52 -20.75
CA ASN A 299 25.71 0.70 -20.39
C ASN A 299 25.48 0.55 -18.88
N ILE A 300 26.15 -0.42 -18.25
CA ILE A 300 26.13 -0.61 -16.80
C ILE A 300 26.76 0.60 -16.10
N VAL A 301 27.94 1.05 -16.57
CA VAL A 301 28.61 2.24 -16.03
C VAL A 301 27.70 3.47 -16.14
N ASN A 302 27.07 3.67 -17.31
CA ASN A 302 26.18 4.81 -17.53
C ASN A 302 24.97 4.78 -16.58
N PHE A 303 24.37 3.61 -16.38
CA PHE A 303 23.25 3.47 -15.45
C PHE A 303 23.65 3.74 -14.00
N LEU A 304 24.70 3.07 -13.50
CA LEU A 304 25.14 3.19 -12.11
C LEU A 304 25.65 4.61 -11.78
N SER A 305 26.14 5.35 -12.79
CA SER A 305 26.61 6.72 -12.62
C SER A 305 25.55 7.69 -12.08
N LYS A 306 24.25 7.36 -12.14
CA LYS A 306 23.15 8.11 -11.53
C LYS A 306 23.27 8.17 -10.00
N PHE A 307 23.95 7.20 -9.40
CA PHE A 307 24.15 7.05 -7.95
C PHE A 307 25.57 7.45 -7.56
N ARG A 308 26.08 8.55 -8.13
CA ARG A 308 27.36 9.15 -7.74
C ARG A 308 27.13 10.30 -6.77
N PRO A 309 28.05 10.52 -5.81
CA PRO A 309 28.02 11.72 -4.98
C PRO A 309 28.24 12.96 -5.85
N LYS A 310 27.67 14.09 -5.43
CA LYS A 310 27.82 15.37 -6.16
C LYS A 310 29.19 16.01 -5.98
N ASN A 311 29.85 15.71 -4.86
CA ASN A 311 31.12 16.32 -4.46
C ASN A 311 32.24 15.27 -4.43
N THR A 312 33.48 15.75 -4.48
CA THR A 312 34.66 14.93 -4.20
C THR A 312 34.59 14.37 -2.77
N ILE A 313 34.84 13.09 -2.61
CA ILE A 313 34.77 12.38 -1.32
C ILE A 313 36.11 11.74 -0.98
N THR A 314 36.35 11.53 0.32
CA THR A 314 37.50 10.77 0.82
C THR A 314 37.01 9.41 1.28
N LEU A 315 37.69 8.35 0.86
CA LEU A 315 37.31 6.98 1.14
C LEU A 315 38.52 6.19 1.67
N TYR A 316 38.20 5.10 2.35
CA TYR A 316 39.15 4.17 2.95
C TYR A 316 39.00 2.77 2.35
N ARG A 317 40.11 2.05 2.24
CA ARG A 317 40.13 0.64 1.81
C ARG A 317 41.13 -0.17 2.63
N GLY A 318 40.70 -1.32 3.13
CA GLY A 318 41.57 -2.31 3.76
C GLY A 318 42.23 -3.19 2.71
N ILE A 319 43.56 -3.30 2.77
CA ILE A 319 44.37 -4.10 1.83
C ILE A 319 44.90 -5.34 2.54
N HIS A 320 44.72 -6.50 1.93
CA HIS A 320 45.21 -7.82 2.36
C HIS A 320 45.71 -8.62 1.14
N SER A 321 46.38 -9.76 1.37
CA SER A 321 47.11 -10.51 0.34
C SER A 321 46.27 -10.92 -0.89
N PHE A 322 44.97 -11.16 -0.68
CA PHE A 322 44.03 -11.52 -1.75
C PHE A 322 43.55 -10.32 -2.58
N ASN A 323 43.56 -9.08 -2.05
CA ASN A 323 43.07 -7.90 -2.76
C ASN A 323 44.17 -6.87 -3.12
N ASP A 324 45.41 -7.11 -2.71
CA ASP A 324 46.61 -6.30 -3.01
C ASP A 324 47.17 -6.54 -4.42
N LYS A 325 46.72 -7.60 -5.11
CA LYS A 325 47.10 -7.82 -6.51
C LYS A 325 46.53 -6.70 -7.40
N ASN A 326 47.19 -6.42 -8.53
CA ASN A 326 46.71 -5.46 -9.52
C ASN A 326 45.44 -5.97 -10.23
N TYR A 327 44.33 -6.04 -9.51
CA TYR A 327 43.01 -6.29 -10.08
C TYR A 327 42.67 -5.14 -11.04
N THR A 328 42.26 -5.51 -12.24
CA THR A 328 41.67 -4.63 -13.24
C THR A 328 40.16 -4.74 -13.12
N GLY A 329 39.44 -3.61 -13.07
CA GLY A 329 37.97 -3.60 -13.00
C GLY A 329 37.42 -2.68 -11.92
N VAL A 330 36.91 -3.24 -10.82
CA VAL A 330 36.15 -2.50 -9.81
C VAL A 330 36.73 -2.73 -8.42
N GLU A 331 36.95 -1.66 -7.68
CA GLU A 331 37.45 -1.68 -6.30
C GLU A 331 36.36 -1.25 -5.33
N SER A 332 36.23 -1.98 -4.22
CA SER A 332 35.36 -1.59 -3.11
C SER A 332 36.11 -0.70 -2.13
N TRP A 333 35.45 0.37 -1.72
CA TRP A 333 35.92 1.38 -0.76
C TRP A 333 34.78 1.72 0.21
N THR A 334 35.09 2.35 1.34
CA THR A 334 34.08 2.72 2.35
C THR A 334 34.33 4.12 2.92
N TYR A 335 33.26 4.75 3.40
CA TYR A 335 33.34 5.97 4.19
C TYR A 335 33.88 5.73 5.61
N ASP A 336 33.77 4.51 6.14
CA ASP A 336 34.12 4.21 7.52
C ASP A 336 35.51 3.54 7.61
N LYS A 337 36.46 4.28 8.17
CA LYS A 337 37.82 3.79 8.40
C LYS A 337 37.84 2.52 9.26
N LYS A 338 36.92 2.36 10.22
CA LYS A 338 36.85 1.16 11.07
C LYS A 338 36.44 -0.08 10.27
N ILE A 339 35.62 0.09 9.25
CA ILE A 339 35.23 -0.99 8.33
C ILE A 339 36.46 -1.41 7.51
N ALA A 340 37.19 -0.45 6.94
CA ALA A 340 38.46 -0.72 6.26
C ALA A 340 39.49 -1.41 7.17
N GLU A 341 39.57 -1.03 8.45
CA GLU A 341 40.41 -1.69 9.45
C GLU A 341 40.03 -3.14 9.69
N ARG A 342 38.72 -3.46 9.78
CA ARG A 342 38.25 -4.84 9.94
C ARG A 342 38.68 -5.71 8.75
N TYR A 343 38.51 -5.20 7.53
CA TYR A 343 38.96 -5.89 6.31
C TYR A 343 40.48 -6.09 6.25
N ALA A 344 41.27 -5.16 6.80
CA ALA A 344 42.73 -5.29 6.84
C ALA A 344 43.21 -6.23 7.97
N LYS A 345 42.50 -6.31 9.11
CA LYS A 345 42.89 -7.09 10.31
C LYS A 345 42.73 -8.60 10.16
N SER A 346 42.15 -9.09 9.05
CA SER A 346 42.12 -10.52 8.72
C SER A 346 43.53 -11.10 8.50
N GLU A 347 44.57 -10.27 8.32
CA GLU A 347 45.96 -10.69 8.14
C GLU A 347 46.96 -9.85 8.94
N LYS A 348 48.08 -10.46 9.37
CA LYS A 348 49.13 -9.82 10.19
C LYS A 348 49.84 -8.62 9.52
N SER A 349 49.66 -8.40 8.21
CA SER A 349 50.32 -7.34 7.42
C SER A 349 49.37 -6.37 6.70
N GLY A 350 48.09 -6.34 7.07
CA GLY A 350 47.09 -5.50 6.40
C GLY A 350 47.40 -4.00 6.48
N LYS A 351 47.17 -3.27 5.39
CA LYS A 351 47.37 -1.81 5.30
C LYS A 351 46.06 -1.10 4.97
N ILE A 352 45.89 0.12 5.46
CA ILE A 352 44.75 0.97 5.09
C ILE A 352 45.22 1.95 4.03
N LYS A 353 44.50 2.03 2.91
CA LYS A 353 44.66 3.09 1.92
C LYS A 353 43.57 4.15 2.14
N GLU A 354 43.98 5.41 2.10
CA GLU A 354 43.10 6.57 2.09
C GLU A 354 43.28 7.30 0.76
N LYS A 355 42.18 7.67 0.11
CA LYS A 355 42.25 8.37 -1.18
C LYS A 355 41.03 9.26 -1.40
N ARG A 356 41.25 10.38 -2.09
CA ARG A 356 40.19 11.25 -2.59
C ARG A 356 39.75 10.83 -3.99
N PHE A 357 38.43 10.80 -4.20
CA PHE A 357 37.80 10.43 -5.46
C PHE A 357 36.90 11.54 -5.95
N PHE A 358 37.10 11.94 -7.21
CA PHE A 358 36.15 12.76 -7.94
C PHE A 358 34.91 11.92 -8.31
N PRO A 359 33.70 12.52 -8.38
CA PRO A 359 32.48 11.81 -8.77
C PRO A 359 32.62 10.96 -10.05
N SER A 360 33.37 11.46 -11.03
CA SER A 360 33.59 10.77 -12.32
C SER A 360 34.36 9.44 -12.20
N GLY A 361 35.11 9.22 -11.12
CA GLY A 361 35.84 7.98 -10.84
C GLY A 361 35.02 6.95 -10.06
N ILE A 362 33.84 7.32 -9.55
CA ILE A 362 32.97 6.43 -8.78
C ILE A 362 32.05 5.68 -9.74
N LEU A 363 31.89 4.38 -9.54
CA LEU A 363 30.94 3.58 -10.30
C LEU A 363 29.55 3.64 -9.67
N LEU A 364 29.47 3.37 -8.36
CA LEU A 364 28.25 3.28 -7.58
C LEU A 364 28.55 3.65 -6.12
N ASP A 365 27.77 4.54 -5.53
CA ASP A 365 27.75 4.78 -4.09
C ASP A 365 26.47 4.15 -3.52
N THR A 366 26.62 3.05 -2.77
CA THR A 366 25.47 2.31 -2.24
C THR A 366 24.68 3.12 -1.22
N THR A 367 25.27 4.15 -0.61
CA THR A 367 24.57 5.01 0.37
C THR A 367 23.51 5.90 -0.25
N LEU A 368 23.55 6.07 -1.58
CA LEU A 368 22.57 6.86 -2.35
C LEU A 368 21.40 6.00 -2.87
N LEU A 369 21.43 4.69 -2.65
CA LEU A 369 20.37 3.77 -3.04
C LEU A 369 19.27 3.70 -1.97
N SER A 370 18.01 3.72 -2.42
CA SER A 370 16.86 3.36 -1.59
C SER A 370 16.85 1.88 -1.25
N ASP A 371 16.00 1.49 -0.29
CA ASP A 371 16.03 0.10 0.17
C ASP A 371 15.67 -0.93 -0.88
N ILE A 372 14.80 -0.49 -1.78
CA ILE A 372 14.34 -1.29 -2.91
C ILE A 372 15.47 -1.43 -3.93
N GLU A 373 16.19 -0.34 -4.26
CA GLU A 373 17.27 -0.37 -5.25
C GLU A 373 18.44 -1.26 -4.81
N LYS A 374 18.83 -1.21 -3.53
CA LYS A 374 19.86 -2.11 -2.96
C LYS A 374 19.47 -3.59 -3.12
N LYS A 375 18.24 -3.95 -2.73
CA LYS A 375 17.72 -5.31 -2.88
C LYS A 375 17.73 -5.77 -4.34
N TYR A 376 17.35 -4.89 -5.28
CA TYR A 376 17.33 -5.23 -6.71
C TYR A 376 18.70 -5.32 -7.35
N LEU A 377 19.71 -4.62 -6.81
CA LEU A 377 21.09 -4.74 -7.26
C LEU A 377 21.83 -5.94 -6.64
N GLY A 378 21.19 -6.70 -5.74
CA GLY A 378 21.81 -7.83 -5.04
C GLY A 378 22.71 -7.42 -3.88
N TYR A 379 22.50 -6.22 -3.31
CA TYR A 379 23.22 -5.75 -2.12
C TYR A 379 22.51 -6.25 -0.85
N ASP A 380 23.13 -7.20 -0.13
CA ASP A 380 22.58 -7.82 1.09
C ASP A 380 22.93 -7.00 2.35
N TYR A 381 22.04 -7.00 3.34
CA TYR A 381 21.82 -5.90 4.29
C TYR A 381 22.25 -6.13 5.74
N GLU A 382 22.86 -7.26 6.05
CA GLU A 382 23.14 -7.56 7.45
C GLU A 382 24.30 -6.72 8.03
N ILE A 383 25.05 -6.01 7.17
CA ILE A 383 26.13 -5.10 7.57
C ILE A 383 26.11 -3.84 6.68
N ASP A 384 25.81 -2.65 7.24
CA ASP A 384 25.82 -1.38 6.51
C ASP A 384 27.26 -0.91 6.26
N ASP A 385 27.87 -1.44 5.20
CA ASP A 385 29.30 -1.21 4.93
C ASP A 385 29.61 0.12 4.25
N LYS A 386 28.58 0.94 3.96
CA LYS A 386 28.70 2.22 3.25
C LYS A 386 29.61 2.07 2.03
N GLU A 387 29.37 1.01 1.26
CA GLU A 387 30.25 0.57 0.20
C GLU A 387 30.18 1.51 -1.00
N VAL A 388 31.33 1.90 -1.52
CA VAL A 388 31.49 2.72 -2.71
C VAL A 388 32.37 1.98 -3.71
N LEU A 389 31.80 1.67 -4.87
CA LEU A 389 32.49 0.97 -5.95
C LEU A 389 33.22 1.99 -6.83
N ILE A 390 34.51 1.76 -7.06
CA ILE A 390 35.39 2.61 -7.87
C ILE A 390 35.78 1.84 -9.13
N LEU A 391 35.61 2.47 -10.30
CA LEU A 391 36.06 1.88 -11.57
C LEU A 391 37.55 2.20 -11.77
N LYS A 392 38.40 1.17 -11.77
CA LYS A 392 39.83 1.31 -12.04
C LYS A 392 40.03 1.50 -13.54
N LYS A 393 40.66 2.62 -13.92
CA LYS A 393 41.03 2.91 -15.31
C LYS A 393 42.24 2.10 -15.75
#